data_AF-A0A7S8D0R3-F1
#
_entry.id   AF-A0A7S8D0R3-F1
#
_cell.length_a   1.000
_cell.length_b   1.000
_cell.length_c   1.000
_cell.angle_alpha   90.00
_cell.angle_beta   90.00
_cell.angle_gamma   90.00
#
_symmetry.space_group_name_H-M   'P 1'
#
loop_
_entity.id
_entity.type
_entity.pdbx_description
1 polymer ?
#
loop_
_entity_poly.entity_id
_entity_poly.type
_entity_poly.pdbx_seq_one_letter_code
_entity_poly.pdbx_strand_id
1 'polypeptide(L)'
;MVNTLRYTTSGGHDAGPAGQVGRLIPELANEHGLCRAQLFEKTEMTLDDLLMILKTVWARASRITCPPLKRLAFSGVVILGGIGGWRFESLRQLKYKDIQISWASHPDDPQPRCVAKIRIHHVKWKSDKIERDQTSSVNFTFCITVVPFKPVCLLSHIVAMAFFRNAFSVDFATPEKILYPKLEPDCNVSFIPLAWKDQMLEEDVFDIAYLTYWTLWQRVLLVGGL
;
A
#
# COMPACT_ATOMS: atom_id res chain seq x y z
N MET A 1 15.82 -28.73 34.42
CA MET A 1 15.88 -27.26 34.26
C MET A 1 15.05 -26.88 33.05
N VAL A 2 14.01 -26.08 33.22
CA VAL A 2 13.20 -25.58 32.10
C VAL A 2 13.83 -24.28 31.62
N ASN A 3 14.60 -24.33 30.54
CA ASN A 3 15.18 -23.14 29.93
C ASN A 3 14.07 -22.36 29.23
N THR A 4 13.69 -21.24 29.82
CA THR A 4 12.74 -20.31 29.22
C THR A 4 13.52 -19.33 28.34
N LEU A 5 13.41 -19.46 27.03
CA LEU A 5 14.01 -18.52 26.08
C LEU A 5 13.22 -17.21 26.06
N ARG A 6 13.88 -16.10 26.43
CA ARG A 6 13.38 -14.74 26.25
C ARG A 6 13.95 -14.19 24.93
N TYR A 7 13.09 -13.66 24.06
CA TYR A 7 13.49 -13.21 22.73
C TYR A 7 13.40 -11.69 22.59
N THR A 8 14.41 -11.08 21.97
CA THR A 8 14.39 -9.71 21.43
C THR A 8 14.72 -9.76 19.93
N THR A 9 13.82 -9.24 19.10
CA THR A 9 13.95 -9.17 17.64
C THR A 9 14.63 -7.87 17.20
N SER A 10 15.86 -7.66 17.67
CA SER A 10 16.72 -6.56 17.22
C SER A 10 17.97 -7.16 16.57
N GLY A 11 17.84 -7.61 15.33
CA GLY A 11 18.96 -8.14 14.55
C GLY A 11 18.53 -8.56 13.14
N GLY A 12 19.21 -8.03 12.13
CA GLY A 12 19.04 -8.43 10.73
C GLY A 12 19.30 -9.92 10.48
N HIS A 13 19.03 -10.34 9.24
CA HIS A 13 18.73 -11.70 8.75
C HIS A 13 19.64 -12.88 9.17
N ASP A 14 20.77 -12.64 9.85
CA ASP A 14 21.78 -13.66 10.20
C ASP A 14 22.20 -13.66 11.68
N ALA A 15 21.72 -12.72 12.50
CA ALA A 15 22.12 -12.61 13.91
C ALA A 15 21.05 -13.14 14.88
N GLY A 16 19.81 -13.31 14.43
CA GLY A 16 18.69 -13.76 15.25
C GLY A 16 18.48 -15.29 15.23
N PRO A 17 17.78 -15.85 16.23
CA PRO A 17 17.47 -17.28 16.30
C PRO A 17 16.79 -17.82 15.03
N ALA A 18 15.92 -17.03 14.40
CA ALA A 18 15.27 -17.42 13.14
C ALA A 18 16.27 -17.58 11.97
N GLY A 19 17.32 -16.74 11.91
CA GLY A 19 18.38 -16.86 10.91
C GLY A 19 19.31 -18.04 11.19
N GLN A 20 19.56 -18.37 12.46
CA GLN A 20 20.31 -19.57 12.85
C GLN A 20 19.54 -20.85 12.50
N VAL A 21 18.25 -20.93 12.88
CA VAL A 21 17.38 -22.05 12.51
C VAL A 21 17.27 -22.18 10.99
N GLY A 22 17.11 -21.07 10.27
CA GLY A 22 17.05 -21.06 8.81
C GLY A 22 18.26 -21.71 8.12
N ARG A 23 19.46 -21.61 8.73
CA ARG A 23 20.68 -22.25 8.23
C ARG A 23 20.73 -23.76 8.45
N LEU A 24 20.06 -24.26 9.49
CA LEU A 24 20.04 -25.68 9.82
C LEU A 24 19.02 -26.46 8.97
N ILE A 25 17.95 -25.79 8.50
CA ILE A 25 16.86 -26.43 7.74
C ILE A 25 17.35 -27.25 6.54
N PRO A 26 18.29 -26.78 5.69
CA PRO A 26 18.75 -27.56 4.54
C PRO A 26 19.47 -28.86 4.91
N GLU A 27 20.29 -28.84 5.97
CA GLU A 27 21.03 -30.01 6.45
C GLU A 27 20.07 -31.01 7.10
N LEU A 28 19.22 -30.55 8.01
CA LEU A 28 18.17 -31.35 8.65
C LEU A 28 17.21 -31.97 7.63
N ALA A 29 16.90 -31.24 6.54
CA ALA A 29 16.07 -31.78 5.47
C ALA A 29 16.76 -32.96 4.76
N ASN A 30 18.07 -32.92 4.53
CA ASN A 30 18.79 -34.06 3.97
C ASN A 30 18.86 -35.23 4.96
N GLU A 31 19.17 -34.96 6.23
CA GLU A 31 19.27 -35.98 7.29
C GLU A 31 17.97 -36.75 7.49
N HIS A 32 16.83 -36.06 7.40
CA HIS A 32 15.51 -36.66 7.58
C HIS A 32 14.84 -37.08 6.26
N GLY A 33 15.55 -37.03 5.12
CA GLY A 33 15.00 -37.41 3.81
C GLY A 33 13.81 -36.55 3.36
N LEU A 34 13.75 -35.28 3.81
CA LEU A 34 12.69 -34.34 3.48
C LEU A 34 12.94 -33.66 2.12
N CYS A 35 11.86 -33.31 1.43
CA CYS A 35 11.95 -32.65 0.12
C CYS A 35 12.44 -31.21 0.28
N ARG A 36 13.51 -30.86 -0.45
CA ARG A 36 14.04 -29.49 -0.56
C ARG A 36 13.40 -28.67 -1.68
N ALA A 37 12.64 -29.32 -2.56
CA ALA A 37 11.93 -28.63 -3.62
C ALA A 37 10.75 -27.86 -3.03
N GLN A 38 10.42 -26.73 -3.66
CA GLN A 38 9.20 -26.01 -3.32
C GLN A 38 8.00 -26.88 -3.71
N LEU A 39 7.23 -27.33 -2.71
CA LEU A 39 6.10 -28.23 -2.90
C LEU A 39 4.78 -27.53 -3.24
N PHE A 40 4.76 -26.20 -3.27
CA PHE A 40 3.56 -25.42 -3.54
C PHE A 40 3.83 -24.37 -4.60
N GLU A 41 2.86 -24.18 -5.50
CA GLU A 41 2.86 -23.07 -6.42
C GLU A 41 2.27 -21.85 -5.72
N LYS A 42 2.93 -20.70 -5.84
CA LYS A 42 2.34 -19.45 -5.38
C LYS A 42 1.39 -18.98 -6.46
N THR A 43 0.10 -19.10 -6.21
CA THR A 43 -0.92 -18.53 -7.09
C THR A 43 -0.91 -17.02 -6.95
N GLU A 44 -0.82 -16.33 -8.08
CA GLU A 44 -0.98 -14.89 -8.15
C GLU A 44 -2.45 -14.50 -7.92
N MET A 45 -2.66 -13.38 -7.24
CA MET A 45 -3.99 -12.80 -7.10
C MET A 45 -4.39 -12.16 -8.43
N THR A 46 -5.51 -12.60 -9.00
CA THR A 46 -6.02 -12.06 -10.26
C THR A 46 -6.74 -10.72 -10.07
N LEU A 47 -7.06 -10.04 -11.17
CA LEU A 47 -7.91 -8.86 -11.13
C LEU A 47 -9.29 -9.19 -10.54
N ASP A 48 -9.87 -10.34 -10.87
CA ASP A 48 -11.19 -10.75 -10.36
C ASP A 48 -11.16 -10.97 -8.85
N ASP A 49 -10.08 -11.56 -8.32
CA ASP A 49 -9.86 -11.70 -6.88
C ASP A 49 -9.79 -10.33 -6.20
N LEU A 50 -9.00 -9.40 -6.75
CA LEU A 50 -8.87 -8.04 -6.23
C LEU A 50 -10.22 -7.30 -6.20
N LEU A 51 -10.97 -7.36 -7.31
CA LEU A 51 -12.29 -6.74 -7.43
C LEU A 51 -13.29 -7.36 -6.46
N MET A 52 -13.28 -8.68 -6.30
CA MET A 52 -14.15 -9.38 -5.38
C MET A 52 -13.83 -9.03 -3.92
N ILE A 53 -12.55 -8.97 -3.53
CA ILE A 53 -12.11 -8.52 -2.19
C ILE A 53 -12.59 -7.09 -1.93
N LEU A 54 -12.27 -6.15 -2.81
CA LEU A 54 -12.62 -4.73 -2.64
C LEU A 54 -14.14 -4.52 -2.65
N LYS A 55 -14.87 -5.19 -3.55
CA LYS A 55 -16.34 -5.16 -3.55
C LYS A 55 -16.91 -5.71 -2.25
N THR A 56 -16.37 -6.81 -1.72
CA THR A 56 -16.83 -7.44 -0.49
C THR A 56 -16.64 -6.53 0.72
N VAL A 57 -15.47 -5.89 0.85
CA VAL A 57 -15.15 -4.91 1.90
C VAL A 57 -16.22 -3.83 2.03
N TRP A 58 -16.70 -3.31 0.90
CA TRP A 58 -17.65 -2.20 0.86
C TRP A 58 -19.10 -2.67 0.85
N ALA A 59 -19.47 -3.63 0.00
CA ALA A 59 -20.85 -4.11 -0.14
C ALA A 59 -21.34 -4.93 1.06
N ARG A 60 -20.43 -5.57 1.80
CA ARG A 60 -20.73 -6.36 3.01
C ARG A 60 -20.15 -5.72 4.28
N ALA A 61 -20.04 -4.38 4.29
CA ALA A 61 -19.49 -3.61 5.40
C ALA A 61 -20.09 -3.95 6.78
N SER A 62 -21.38 -4.29 6.86
CA SER A 62 -22.04 -4.69 8.12
C SER A 62 -21.55 -6.05 8.66
N ARG A 63 -20.99 -6.90 7.81
CA ARG A 63 -20.42 -8.21 8.19
C ARG A 63 -18.91 -8.13 8.44
N ILE A 64 -18.26 -7.05 7.99
CA ILE A 64 -16.83 -6.75 8.18
C ILE A 64 -16.74 -5.50 9.06
N THR A 65 -16.99 -5.72 10.34
CA THR A 65 -17.02 -4.66 11.36
C THR A 65 -15.62 -4.14 11.61
N CYS A 66 -15.35 -2.92 11.13
CA CYS A 66 -14.12 -2.19 11.39
C CYS A 66 -14.34 -0.67 11.31
N PRO A 67 -13.47 0.13 11.94
CA PRO A 67 -13.55 1.58 11.81
C PRO A 67 -13.42 2.03 10.35
N PRO A 68 -14.15 3.08 9.91
CA PRO A 68 -14.12 3.55 8.52
C PRO A 68 -12.71 3.82 7.99
N LEU A 69 -11.84 4.43 8.80
CA LEU A 69 -10.45 4.69 8.42
C LEU A 69 -9.64 3.42 8.19
N LYS A 70 -9.84 2.38 9.02
CA LYS A 70 -9.15 1.10 8.84
C LYS A 70 -9.67 0.37 7.61
N ARG A 71 -10.96 0.53 7.25
CA ARG A 71 -11.51 0.04 5.97
C ARG A 71 -10.87 0.72 4.76
N LEU A 72 -10.74 2.04 4.80
CA LEU A 72 -10.07 2.83 3.76
C LEU A 72 -8.59 2.44 3.65
N ALA A 73 -7.88 2.34 4.77
CA ALA A 73 -6.48 1.93 4.79
C ALA A 73 -6.29 0.51 4.24
N PHE A 74 -7.13 -0.44 4.66
CA PHE A 74 -7.13 -1.79 4.10
C PHE A 74 -7.32 -1.77 2.58
N SER A 75 -8.35 -1.07 2.09
CA SER A 75 -8.64 -0.98 0.66
C SER A 75 -7.48 -0.35 -0.12
N GLY A 76 -6.90 0.74 0.39
CA GLY A 76 -5.74 1.41 -0.21
C GLY A 76 -4.50 0.50 -0.31
N VAL A 77 -4.18 -0.22 0.76
CA VAL A 77 -3.07 -1.19 0.79
C VAL A 77 -3.33 -2.35 -0.18
N VAL A 78 -4.56 -2.85 -0.26
CA VAL A 78 -4.93 -3.93 -1.20
C VAL A 78 -4.81 -3.46 -2.65
N ILE A 79 -5.27 -2.25 -2.98
CA ILE A 79 -5.13 -1.68 -4.32
C ILE A 79 -3.64 -1.50 -4.68
N LEU A 80 -2.83 -0.94 -3.78
CA LEU A 80 -1.39 -0.81 -3.99
C LEU A 80 -0.72 -2.17 -4.21
N GLY A 81 -1.06 -3.17 -3.39
CA GLY A 81 -0.57 -4.53 -3.54
C GLY A 81 -0.93 -5.14 -4.89
N GLY A 82 -2.16 -4.90 -5.37
CA GLY A 82 -2.61 -5.35 -6.69
C GLY A 82 -1.93 -4.64 -7.87
N ILE A 83 -1.50 -3.38 -7.70
CA ILE A 83 -0.81 -2.62 -8.77
C ILE A 83 0.63 -3.10 -8.98
N GLY A 84 1.40 -3.28 -7.90
CA GLY A 84 2.85 -3.50 -8.01
C GLY A 84 3.39 -4.73 -7.30
N GLY A 85 2.52 -5.58 -6.71
CA GLY A 85 2.94 -6.80 -6.03
C GLY A 85 3.85 -6.56 -4.81
N TRP A 86 3.82 -5.35 -4.23
CA TRP A 86 4.70 -5.00 -3.13
C TRP A 86 4.35 -5.74 -1.83
N ARG A 87 5.37 -5.96 -1.00
CA ARG A 87 5.16 -6.50 0.35
C ARG A 87 4.38 -5.48 1.18
N PHE A 88 3.50 -5.99 2.04
CA PHE A 88 2.74 -5.17 2.99
C PHE A 88 3.60 -4.14 3.73
N GLU A 89 4.80 -4.51 4.19
CA GLU A 89 5.65 -3.58 4.94
C GLU A 89 6.16 -2.40 4.09
N SER A 90 6.34 -2.58 2.78
CA SER A 90 6.61 -1.45 1.87
C SER A 90 5.42 -0.51 1.72
N LEU A 91 4.20 -1.08 1.77
CA LEU A 91 2.97 -0.31 1.59
C LEU A 91 2.56 0.43 2.87
N ARG A 92 2.78 -0.20 4.04
CA ARG A 92 2.47 0.39 5.35
C ARG A 92 3.29 1.65 5.63
N GLN A 93 4.52 1.69 5.12
CA GLN A 93 5.47 2.80 5.32
C GLN A 93 5.27 3.96 4.33
N LEU A 94 4.20 3.92 3.50
CA LEU A 94 3.92 4.99 2.54
C LEU A 94 3.48 6.25 3.29
N LYS A 95 4.32 7.29 3.24
CA LYS A 95 4.10 8.58 3.91
C LYS A 95 3.53 9.64 2.99
N TYR A 96 2.98 10.71 3.54
CA TYR A 96 2.48 11.83 2.71
C TYR A 96 3.58 12.46 1.84
N LYS A 97 4.82 12.57 2.35
CA LYS A 97 5.95 13.08 1.56
C LYS A 97 6.27 12.25 0.31
N ASP A 98 5.85 10.99 0.28
CA ASP A 98 6.07 10.07 -0.85
C ASP A 98 4.96 10.20 -1.91
N ILE A 99 3.95 11.03 -1.65
CA ILE A 99 2.82 11.27 -2.56
C ILE A 99 2.79 12.75 -2.92
N GLN A 100 2.74 13.06 -4.21
CA GLN A 100 2.43 14.40 -4.69
C GLN A 100 1.07 14.35 -5.40
N ILE A 101 0.08 15.07 -4.89
CA ILE A 101 -1.20 15.28 -5.58
C ILE A 101 -1.14 16.60 -6.33
N SER A 102 -1.62 16.61 -7.56
CA SER A 102 -1.68 17.80 -8.40
C SER A 102 -2.95 17.85 -9.24
N TRP A 103 -3.36 19.05 -9.61
CA TRP A 103 -4.25 19.26 -10.75
C TRP A 103 -3.40 19.52 -11.99
N ALA A 104 -3.65 18.77 -13.05
CA ALA A 104 -2.93 18.91 -14.32
C ALA A 104 -3.91 18.94 -15.48
N SER A 105 -3.76 19.90 -16.38
CA SER A 105 -4.49 19.95 -17.64
C SER A 105 -3.67 19.27 -18.74
N HIS A 106 -4.34 18.59 -19.66
CA HIS A 106 -3.67 18.04 -20.84
C HIS A 106 -3.47 19.16 -21.86
N PRO A 107 -2.40 19.15 -22.68
CA PRO A 107 -2.24 20.14 -23.75
C PRO A 107 -3.46 20.23 -24.69
N ASP A 108 -4.10 19.08 -24.94
CA ASP A 108 -5.28 18.97 -25.81
C ASP A 108 -6.63 19.08 -25.07
N ASP A 109 -6.62 19.08 -23.74
CA ASP A 109 -7.82 19.19 -22.91
C ASP A 109 -7.53 20.13 -21.73
N PRO A 110 -7.99 21.40 -21.80
CA PRO A 110 -7.71 22.40 -20.78
C PRO A 110 -8.41 22.05 -19.46
N GLN A 111 -9.36 21.09 -19.44
CA GLN A 111 -10.01 20.69 -18.22
C GLN A 111 -9.01 19.98 -17.27
N PRO A 112 -8.73 20.56 -16.09
CA PRO A 112 -7.79 19.98 -15.14
C PRO A 112 -8.29 18.65 -14.60
N ARG A 113 -7.37 17.71 -14.41
CA ARG A 113 -7.64 16.41 -13.78
C ARG A 113 -6.78 16.26 -12.54
N CYS A 114 -7.34 15.63 -11.52
CA CYS A 114 -6.58 15.25 -10.35
C CYS A 114 -5.68 14.04 -10.69
N VAL A 115 -4.39 14.20 -10.43
CA VAL A 115 -3.37 13.17 -10.62
C VAL A 115 -2.53 13.07 -9.36
N ALA A 116 -1.97 11.89 -9.10
CA ALA A 116 -0.99 11.72 -8.05
C ALA A 116 0.23 10.96 -8.53
N LYS A 117 1.40 11.43 -8.11
CA LYS A 117 2.67 10.73 -8.25
C LYS A 117 3.00 10.08 -6.92
N ILE A 118 3.23 8.77 -6.92
CA ILE A 118 3.48 7.96 -5.72
C ILE A 118 4.86 7.35 -5.82
N ARG A 119 5.63 7.43 -4.74
CA ARG A 119 6.93 6.79 -4.56
C ARG A 119 6.83 5.66 -3.54
N ILE A 120 7.23 4.45 -3.90
CA ILE A 120 7.23 3.27 -3.01
C ILE A 120 8.67 2.86 -2.71
N HIS A 121 8.99 2.70 -1.43
CA HIS A 121 10.31 2.26 -0.94
C HIS A 121 10.30 0.74 -0.67
N HIS A 122 11.30 0.03 -1.17
CA HIS A 122 11.40 -1.43 -1.01
C HIS A 122 12.06 -1.84 0.32
N VAL A 123 11.40 -2.67 1.14
CA VAL A 123 11.86 -3.04 2.50
C VAL A 123 12.96 -4.10 2.59
N LYS A 124 13.27 -4.82 1.50
CA LYS A 124 14.32 -5.84 1.49
C LYS A 124 15.43 -5.45 0.53
N TRP A 125 16.34 -4.59 0.97
CA TRP A 125 17.60 -4.31 0.30
C TRP A 125 18.80 -4.68 1.16
N LYS A 126 19.81 -5.27 0.51
CA LYS A 126 21.17 -5.42 1.03
C LYS A 126 22.00 -4.38 0.29
N SER A 127 22.71 -3.50 1.02
CA SER A 127 23.57 -2.46 0.43
C SER A 127 24.65 -3.02 -0.51
N ASP A 128 25.03 -4.29 -0.33
CA ASP A 128 26.24 -4.88 -0.92
C ASP A 128 25.93 -5.99 -1.95
N LYS A 129 24.84 -5.90 -2.71
CA LYS A 129 24.54 -6.86 -3.78
C LYS A 129 24.80 -6.28 -5.17
N ILE A 130 25.41 -7.11 -6.02
CA ILE A 130 25.57 -6.86 -7.46
C ILE A 130 24.18 -6.70 -8.08
N GLU A 131 23.93 -5.55 -8.69
CA GLU A 131 22.70 -5.22 -9.40
C GLU A 131 22.60 -6.09 -10.67
N ARG A 132 21.46 -6.78 -10.85
CA ARG A 132 21.26 -7.71 -11.98
C ARG A 132 20.08 -7.33 -12.89
N ASP A 133 19.33 -6.28 -12.55
CA ASP A 133 18.08 -5.89 -13.21
C ASP A 133 17.69 -4.43 -12.90
N GLN A 134 16.72 -3.88 -13.64
CA GLN A 134 16.14 -2.53 -13.43
C GLN A 134 15.41 -2.36 -12.08
N THR A 135 15.33 -3.44 -11.30
CA THR A 135 14.89 -3.45 -9.91
C THR A 135 15.83 -2.65 -9.01
N SER A 136 16.99 -2.21 -9.51
CA SER A 136 17.99 -1.36 -8.82
C SER A 136 17.51 0.02 -8.40
N SER A 137 16.33 0.50 -8.82
CA SER A 137 15.77 1.70 -8.20
C SER A 137 15.22 1.35 -6.81
N VAL A 138 15.91 1.80 -5.76
CA VAL A 138 15.48 1.71 -4.33
C VAL A 138 14.01 2.12 -4.17
N ASN A 139 13.56 3.03 -5.04
CA ASN A 139 12.26 3.66 -5.02
C ASN A 139 11.57 3.58 -6.38
N PHE A 140 10.44 2.88 -6.44
CA PHE A 140 9.61 2.84 -7.65
C PHE A 140 8.65 4.03 -7.63
N THR A 141 8.51 4.71 -8.76
CA THR A 141 7.61 5.87 -8.89
C THR A 141 6.62 5.66 -10.02
N PHE A 142 5.34 5.90 -9.75
CA PHE A 142 4.28 5.81 -10.74
C PHE A 142 3.25 6.92 -10.56
N CYS A 143 2.49 7.17 -11.62
CA CYS A 143 1.42 8.14 -11.62
C CYS A 143 0.07 7.43 -11.66
N ILE A 144 -0.91 7.96 -10.94
CA ILE A 144 -2.30 7.52 -10.96
C ILE A 144 -3.22 8.69 -11.24
N THR A 145 -4.42 8.39 -11.73
CA THR A 145 -5.49 9.36 -11.92
C THR A 145 -6.78 8.85 -11.30
N VAL A 146 -7.83 9.67 -11.34
CA VAL A 146 -9.15 9.30 -10.86
C VAL A 146 -9.74 8.21 -11.75
N VAL A 147 -10.21 7.13 -11.12
CA VAL A 147 -10.90 6.03 -11.78
C VAL A 147 -12.38 6.13 -11.40
N PRO A 148 -13.33 6.02 -12.36
CA PRO A 148 -14.75 6.19 -12.07
C PRO A 148 -15.30 5.23 -11.01
N PHE A 149 -14.67 4.06 -10.86
CA PHE A 149 -15.06 3.07 -9.87
C PHE A 149 -14.37 3.34 -8.52
N LYS A 150 -15.08 4.01 -7.60
CA LYS A 150 -14.55 4.42 -6.29
C LYS A 150 -13.87 3.30 -5.48
N PRO A 151 -14.40 2.06 -5.40
CA PRO A 151 -13.79 0.99 -4.60
C PRO A 151 -12.37 0.59 -5.02
N VAL A 152 -11.98 0.85 -6.27
CA VAL A 152 -10.62 0.56 -6.78
C VAL A 152 -9.82 1.83 -7.05
N CYS A 153 -10.44 3.01 -6.93
CA CYS A 153 -9.76 4.27 -7.19
C CYS A 153 -8.82 4.62 -6.03
N LEU A 154 -7.53 4.29 -6.18
CA LEU A 154 -6.49 4.60 -5.19
C LEU A 154 -6.44 6.09 -4.86
N LEU A 155 -6.55 6.96 -5.87
CA LEU A 155 -6.53 8.41 -5.65
C LEU A 155 -7.71 8.89 -4.79
N SER A 156 -8.90 8.32 -4.98
CA SER A 156 -10.06 8.62 -4.13
C SER A 156 -9.82 8.19 -2.68
N HIS A 157 -9.15 7.06 -2.46
CA HIS A 157 -8.81 6.59 -1.11
C HIS A 157 -7.78 7.49 -0.43
N ILE A 158 -6.73 7.90 -1.14
CA ILE A 158 -5.70 8.82 -0.63
C ILE A 158 -6.34 10.17 -0.29
N VAL A 159 -7.13 10.75 -1.20
CA VAL A 159 -7.79 12.04 -0.96
C VAL A 159 -8.78 11.96 0.19
N ALA A 160 -9.58 10.89 0.29
CA ALA A 160 -10.50 10.72 1.41
C ALA A 160 -9.76 10.65 2.75
N MET A 161 -8.63 9.94 2.80
CA MET A 161 -7.80 9.85 4.00
C MET A 161 -7.18 11.21 4.36
N ALA A 162 -6.58 11.88 3.37
CA ALA A 162 -5.96 13.19 3.52
C ALA A 162 -6.97 14.26 3.98
N PHE A 163 -8.16 14.26 3.38
CA PHE A 163 -9.25 15.17 3.73
C PHE A 163 -9.71 14.95 5.17
N PHE A 164 -9.99 13.68 5.54
CA PHE A 164 -10.42 13.36 6.91
C PHE A 164 -9.37 13.75 7.96
N ARG A 165 -8.09 13.62 7.63
CA ARG A 165 -6.96 13.99 8.50
C ARG A 165 -6.59 15.46 8.42
N ASN A 166 -7.30 16.28 7.64
CA ASN A 166 -6.98 17.68 7.42
C ASN A 166 -5.51 17.90 6.97
N ALA A 167 -5.06 17.08 6.02
CA ALA A 167 -3.64 16.94 5.68
C ALA A 167 -3.13 17.99 4.67
N PHE A 168 -4.02 18.56 3.86
CA PHE A 168 -3.68 19.60 2.89
C PHE A 168 -3.39 20.93 3.58
N SER A 169 -2.47 21.72 3.05
CA SER A 169 -2.20 23.07 3.55
C SER A 169 -3.33 24.06 3.28
N VAL A 170 -4.14 23.78 2.26
CA VAL A 170 -5.34 24.52 1.89
C VAL A 170 -6.58 23.80 2.43
N ASP A 171 -7.51 24.56 2.99
CA ASP A 171 -8.79 24.03 3.45
C ASP A 171 -9.72 23.80 2.26
N PHE A 172 -10.05 22.54 2.03
CA PHE A 172 -11.06 22.14 1.04
C PHE A 172 -12.39 21.88 1.74
N ALA A 173 -13.49 22.30 1.12
CA ALA A 173 -14.83 22.06 1.67
C ALA A 173 -15.26 20.58 1.53
N THR A 174 -14.83 19.90 0.45
CA THR A 174 -15.19 18.50 0.17
C THR A 174 -14.05 17.78 -0.59
N PRO A 175 -13.93 16.45 -0.47
CA PRO A 175 -13.01 15.64 -1.28
C PRO A 175 -13.23 15.82 -2.79
N GLU A 176 -14.48 16.03 -3.21
CA GLU A 176 -14.86 16.21 -4.62
C GLU A 176 -14.21 17.45 -5.24
N LYS A 177 -13.99 18.51 -4.47
CA LYS A 177 -13.27 19.71 -4.95
C LYS A 177 -11.81 19.43 -5.29
N ILE A 178 -11.22 18.41 -4.65
CA ILE A 178 -9.85 17.96 -4.92
C ILE A 178 -9.83 17.00 -6.11
N LEU A 179 -10.76 16.04 -6.16
CA LEU A 179 -10.79 15.01 -7.21
C LEU A 179 -11.27 15.53 -8.56
N TYR A 180 -12.19 16.50 -8.56
CA TYR A 180 -12.84 17.05 -9.75
C TYR A 180 -12.73 18.58 -9.73
N PRO A 181 -11.51 19.13 -9.92
CA PRO A 181 -11.31 20.57 -9.94
C PRO A 181 -12.14 21.22 -11.05
N LYS A 182 -12.76 22.34 -10.72
CA LYS A 182 -13.34 23.26 -11.70
C LYS A 182 -12.52 24.54 -11.60
N LEU A 183 -11.57 24.69 -12.52
CA LEU A 183 -10.86 25.96 -12.67
C LEU A 183 -11.74 26.93 -13.45
N GLU A 184 -11.57 28.22 -13.19
CA GLU A 184 -12.21 29.25 -14.00
C GLU A 184 -11.70 29.17 -15.45
N PRO A 185 -12.53 29.50 -16.46
CA PRO A 185 -12.20 29.36 -17.87
C PRO A 185 -10.89 30.06 -18.28
N ASP A 186 -10.52 31.10 -17.53
CA ASP A 186 -9.40 31.99 -17.84
C ASP A 186 -8.10 31.54 -17.14
N CYS A 187 -8.18 30.51 -16.28
CA CYS A 187 -7.07 30.01 -15.49
C CYS A 187 -6.30 28.94 -16.28
N ASN A 188 -5.39 29.38 -17.15
CA ASN A 188 -4.54 28.49 -17.94
C ASN A 188 -3.33 28.03 -17.11
N VAL A 189 -3.54 27.08 -16.20
CA VAL A 189 -2.46 26.48 -15.42
C VAL A 189 -2.29 25.02 -15.81
N SER A 190 -1.14 24.70 -16.42
CA SER A 190 -0.82 23.34 -16.85
C SER A 190 -0.65 22.37 -15.67
N PHE A 191 -0.18 22.87 -14.52
CA PHE A 191 0.10 22.05 -13.34
C PHE A 191 0.02 22.86 -12.03
N ILE A 192 -0.83 22.42 -11.11
CA ILE A 192 -0.99 22.98 -9.76
C ILE A 192 -0.73 21.87 -8.73
N PRO A 193 0.41 21.87 -8.02
CA PRO A 193 0.65 20.94 -6.93
C PRO A 193 -0.18 21.32 -5.69
N LEU A 194 -0.77 20.32 -5.05
CA LEU A 194 -1.47 20.48 -3.77
C LEU A 194 -0.51 20.16 -2.64
N ALA A 195 -0.18 21.17 -1.84
CA ALA A 195 0.77 21.02 -0.74
C ALA A 195 0.14 20.33 0.48
N TRP A 196 0.94 19.50 1.14
CA TRP A 196 0.64 18.98 2.47
C TRP A 196 1.00 20.00 3.54
N LYS A 197 0.42 19.87 4.73
CA LYS A 197 0.94 20.54 5.93
C LYS A 197 2.26 19.89 6.34
N ASP A 198 3.21 20.69 6.82
CA ASP A 198 4.56 20.22 7.18
C ASP A 198 4.53 19.08 8.21
N GLN A 199 3.63 19.16 9.20
CA GLN A 199 3.48 18.12 10.22
C GLN A 199 2.97 16.77 9.68
N MET A 200 2.41 16.74 8.47
CA MET A 200 1.86 15.51 7.88
C MET A 200 2.88 14.73 7.07
N LEU A 201 4.00 15.36 6.69
CA LEU A 201 4.94 14.78 5.73
C LEU A 201 5.48 13.41 6.17
N GLU A 202 5.70 13.21 7.47
CA GLU A 202 6.23 11.97 8.04
C GLU A 202 5.14 10.98 8.49
N GLU A 203 3.87 11.35 8.41
CA GLU A 203 2.75 10.50 8.78
C GLU A 203 2.46 9.45 7.71
N ASP A 204 2.12 8.23 8.14
CA ASP A 204 1.69 7.16 7.25
C ASP A 204 0.31 7.51 6.64
N VAL A 205 0.20 7.40 5.31
CA VAL A 205 -1.06 7.62 4.60
C VAL A 205 -2.07 6.54 4.98
N PHE A 206 -1.65 5.28 4.90
CA PHE A 206 -2.49 4.14 5.28
C PHE A 206 -2.02 3.53 6.61
N ASP A 207 -2.37 4.18 7.71
CA ASP A 207 -2.13 3.63 9.04
C ASP A 207 -3.00 2.37 9.26
N ILE A 208 -2.38 1.20 9.10
CA ILE A 208 -2.94 -0.09 9.47
C ILE A 208 -1.82 -1.01 9.96
N ALA A 209 -1.98 -1.56 11.17
CA ALA A 209 -1.05 -2.54 11.70
C ALA A 209 -1.19 -3.88 10.96
N TYR A 210 -0.11 -4.64 10.86
CA TYR A 210 -0.10 -5.94 10.16
C TYR A 210 -1.18 -6.90 10.67
N LEU A 211 -1.32 -7.02 12.00
CA LEU A 211 -2.32 -7.89 12.60
C LEU A 211 -3.76 -7.46 12.24
N THR A 212 -4.02 -6.16 12.22
CA THR A 212 -5.31 -5.61 11.82
C THR A 212 -5.57 -5.86 10.33
N TYR A 213 -4.58 -5.61 9.47
CA TYR A 213 -4.66 -5.92 8.05
C TYR A 213 -4.99 -7.39 7.82
N TRP A 214 -4.26 -8.30 8.48
CA TRP A 214 -4.45 -9.73 8.34
C TRP A 214 -5.82 -10.20 8.84
N THR A 215 -6.28 -9.67 9.98
CA THR A 215 -7.61 -9.96 10.52
C THR A 215 -8.71 -9.52 9.55
N LEU A 216 -8.58 -8.33 8.96
CA LEU A 216 -9.52 -7.84 7.95
C LEU A 216 -9.46 -8.69 6.69
N TRP A 217 -8.27 -9.05 6.22
CA TRP A 217 -8.07 -9.93 5.08
C TRP A 217 -8.82 -11.25 5.24
N GLN A 218 -8.58 -11.96 6.34
CA GLN A 218 -9.27 -13.22 6.65
C GLN A 218 -10.79 -13.04 6.75
N ARG A 219 -11.25 -11.95 7.38
CA ARG A 219 -12.68 -11.68 7.52
C ARG A 219 -13.34 -11.39 6.17
N VAL A 220 -12.65 -10.69 5.27
CA VAL A 220 -13.13 -10.41 3.92
C VAL A 220 -13.26 -11.71 3.14
N LEU A 221 -12.25 -12.57 3.18
CA LEU A 221 -12.28 -13.89 2.52
C LEU A 221 -13.48 -14.72 3.01
N LEU A 222 -13.63 -14.85 4.33
CA LEU A 222 -14.75 -15.57 4.94
C LEU A 222 -16.11 -15.03 4.51
N VAL A 223 -16.28 -13.71 4.46
CA VAL A 223 -17.55 -13.06 4.05
C VAL A 223 -17.75 -13.15 2.54
N GLY A 224 -16.67 -13.21 1.76
CA GLY A 224 -16.65 -13.42 0.32
C GLY A 224 -16.91 -14.87 -0.10
N GLY A 225 -16.82 -15.83 0.85
CA GLY A 225 -17.02 -17.25 0.59
C GLY A 225 -15.76 -17.99 0.13
N LEU A 226 -14.58 -17.48 0.52
CA LEU A 226 -13.27 -18.10 0.28
C LEU A 226 -12.66 -18.69 1.55
#